data_AF-A0A2S4L8J1-F1
#
_entry.id   AF-A0A2S4L8J1-F1
#
_cell.length_a   1.000
_cell.length_b   1.000
_cell.length_c   1.000
_cell.angle_alpha   90.00
_cell.angle_beta   90.00
_cell.angle_gamma   90.00
#
_symmetry.space_group_name_H-M   'P 1'
#
loop_
_entity.id
_entity.type
_entity.pdbx_description
1 polymer ?
#
loop_
_entity_poly.entity_id
_entity_poly.type
_entity_poly.pdbx_seq_one_letter_code
_entity_poly.pdbx_strand_id
1 'polypeptide(L)'
;MEDFMVETLARMVYGSNMVDRAGQDWDITLTKCKAIFRARKPNTTSMEELEGRIFHTPRVMSTNELPGPDVVKAGREAVLHAMAAKHTITELYLHSKILSEDIILACGIDASQGVPSAEYSGVYQCDIHTLIPYAMKNMITSLEQDIAAARAVQRMDPIELAAKYCHIFVNIHPFLDANGRMGRLILNALLLKYAGRVICLGDDDDNRDLYTRIAHSACCREADERDGFEGVDDNCGQSTTAGWQA
;
A
#
# COMPACT_ATOMS: atom_id res chain seq x y z
N MET A 1 13.85 -17.73 -15.34
CA MET A 1 12.91 -16.63 -15.63
C MET A 1 11.91 -16.47 -14.50
N GLU A 2 11.23 -17.55 -14.08
CA GLU A 2 10.29 -17.53 -12.93
C GLU A 2 10.97 -17.10 -11.62
N ASP A 3 12.18 -17.59 -11.32
CA ASP A 3 12.89 -17.26 -10.08
C ASP A 3 13.30 -15.78 -9.96
N PHE A 4 13.70 -15.17 -11.07
CA PHE A 4 14.04 -13.74 -11.10
C PHE A 4 12.81 -12.85 -10.84
N MET A 5 11.66 -13.23 -11.41
CA MET A 5 10.40 -12.52 -11.18
C MET A 5 9.97 -12.63 -9.72
N VAL A 6 10.04 -13.83 -9.13
CA VAL A 6 9.69 -14.06 -7.72
C VAL A 6 10.62 -13.27 -6.79
N GLU A 7 11.91 -13.21 -7.08
CA GLU A 7 12.87 -12.43 -6.31
C GLU A 7 12.61 -10.91 -6.43
N THR A 8 12.26 -10.43 -7.63
CA THR A 8 11.89 -9.02 -7.84
C THR A 8 10.62 -8.65 -7.07
N LEU A 9 9.60 -9.50 -7.10
CA LEU A 9 8.38 -9.29 -6.31
C LEU A 9 8.65 -9.37 -4.80
N ALA A 10 9.58 -10.23 -4.38
CA ALA A 10 10.01 -10.28 -2.98
C ALA A 10 10.75 -9.01 -2.57
N ARG A 11 11.63 -8.44 -3.41
CA ARG A 11 12.28 -7.14 -3.17
C ARG A 11 11.27 -6.01 -3.08
N MET A 12 10.26 -6.01 -3.94
CA MET A 12 9.16 -5.03 -3.90
C MET A 12 8.43 -5.07 -2.56
N VAL A 13 8.07 -6.26 -2.07
CA VAL A 13 7.41 -6.44 -0.76
C VAL A 13 8.34 -6.04 0.38
N TYR A 14 9.60 -6.50 0.35
CA TYR A 14 10.60 -6.21 1.37
C TYR A 14 10.85 -4.71 1.51
N GLY A 15 11.22 -4.03 0.43
CA GLY A 15 11.53 -2.61 0.48
C GLY A 15 10.33 -1.79 0.96
N SER A 16 9.14 -2.10 0.44
CA SER A 16 7.93 -1.39 0.85
C SER A 16 7.55 -1.62 2.32
N ASN A 17 7.94 -2.75 2.94
CA ASN A 17 7.85 -2.93 4.39
C ASN A 17 8.93 -2.12 5.15
N MET A 18 10.17 -2.10 4.64
CA MET A 18 11.27 -1.38 5.26
C MET A 18 11.05 0.13 5.31
N VAL A 19 10.31 0.70 4.35
CA VAL A 19 9.86 2.10 4.39
C VAL A 19 9.09 2.42 5.67
N ASP A 20 8.21 1.51 6.09
CA ASP A 20 7.39 1.70 7.30
C ASP A 20 8.07 1.10 8.55
N ARG A 21 9.36 0.69 8.45
CA ARG A 21 10.10 -0.05 9.49
C ARG A 21 9.35 -1.30 9.99
N ALA A 22 8.58 -1.91 9.10
CA ALA A 22 7.79 -3.11 9.33
C ALA A 22 8.49 -4.34 8.72
N GLY A 23 8.04 -5.54 9.03
CA GLY A 23 8.56 -6.76 8.39
C GLY A 23 9.85 -7.33 8.97
N GLN A 24 10.42 -8.32 8.29
CA GLN A 24 11.58 -9.11 8.75
C GLN A 24 12.75 -9.00 7.76
N ASP A 25 13.91 -9.54 8.17
CA ASP A 25 15.11 -9.64 7.35
C ASP A 25 14.84 -10.22 5.95
N TRP A 26 15.69 -9.81 5.01
CA TRP A 26 15.58 -10.17 3.60
C TRP A 26 15.41 -11.69 3.36
N ASP A 27 16.26 -12.52 3.98
CA ASP A 27 16.23 -13.98 3.79
C ASP A 27 14.89 -14.59 4.19
N ILE A 28 14.32 -14.11 5.30
CA ILE A 28 13.03 -14.56 5.82
C ILE A 28 11.91 -14.10 4.89
N THR A 29 11.92 -12.82 4.52
CA THR A 29 10.92 -12.23 3.61
C THR A 29 10.95 -12.93 2.25
N LEU A 30 12.13 -13.19 1.69
CA LEU A 30 12.31 -13.90 0.42
C LEU A 30 11.75 -15.32 0.49
N THR A 31 12.01 -16.05 1.58
CA THR A 31 11.50 -17.42 1.79
C THR A 31 9.98 -17.44 1.78
N LYS A 32 9.35 -16.51 2.51
CA LYS A 32 7.89 -16.36 2.57
C LYS A 32 7.30 -15.99 1.21
N CYS A 33 7.86 -14.98 0.55
CA CYS A 33 7.42 -14.53 -0.76
C CYS A 33 7.52 -15.65 -1.81
N LYS A 34 8.60 -16.45 -1.80
CA LYS A 34 8.74 -17.62 -2.69
C LYS A 34 7.61 -18.61 -2.49
N ALA A 35 7.20 -18.89 -1.25
CA ALA A 35 6.09 -19.78 -0.97
C ALA A 35 4.75 -19.23 -1.52
N ILE A 36 4.50 -17.93 -1.32
CA ILE A 36 3.26 -17.26 -1.73
C ILE A 36 3.15 -17.13 -3.26
N PHE A 37 4.16 -16.57 -3.91
CA PHE A 37 4.11 -16.29 -5.35
C PHE A 37 4.15 -17.56 -6.21
N ARG A 38 4.78 -18.65 -5.73
CA ARG A 38 4.78 -19.95 -6.44
C ARG A 38 3.54 -20.80 -6.19
N ALA A 39 2.71 -20.46 -5.21
CA ALA A 39 1.52 -21.26 -4.90
C ALA A 39 0.53 -21.22 -6.09
N ARG A 40 0.25 -22.38 -6.69
CA ARG A 40 -0.59 -22.54 -7.90
C ARG A 40 -2.08 -22.26 -7.72
N LYS A 41 -2.58 -22.14 -6.47
CA LYS A 41 -3.98 -21.81 -6.20
C LYS A 41 -4.10 -20.44 -5.54
N PRO A 42 -4.98 -19.56 -6.03
CA PRO A 42 -5.49 -18.46 -5.22
C PRO A 42 -6.38 -19.08 -4.15
N ASN A 43 -6.09 -18.83 -2.88
CA ASN A 43 -7.01 -19.07 -1.76
C ASN A 43 -7.34 -20.53 -1.47
N THR A 44 -6.53 -21.17 -0.62
CA THR A 44 -7.04 -22.26 0.24
C THR A 44 -6.21 -22.48 1.49
N THR A 45 -5.01 -21.91 1.58
CA THR A 45 -4.25 -21.94 2.82
C THR A 45 -4.73 -20.78 3.68
N SER A 46 -5.43 -21.08 4.78
CA SER A 46 -5.86 -20.04 5.73
C SER A 46 -4.63 -19.28 6.21
N MET A 47 -4.81 -18.02 6.64
CA MET A 47 -3.73 -17.24 7.22
C MET A 47 -3.03 -18.04 8.34
N GLU A 48 -3.78 -18.79 9.15
CA GLU A 48 -3.26 -19.71 10.17
C GLU A 48 -2.43 -20.90 9.62
N GLU A 49 -2.80 -21.49 8.48
CA GLU A 49 -2.01 -22.57 7.87
C GLU A 49 -0.73 -22.05 7.20
N LEU A 50 -0.78 -20.85 6.62
CA LEU A 50 0.39 -20.18 6.03
C LEU A 50 1.31 -19.69 7.14
N GLU A 51 0.77 -19.08 8.19
CA GLU A 51 1.46 -18.76 9.43
C GLU A 51 2.08 -20.02 10.05
N GLY A 52 1.31 -21.09 10.24
CA GLY A 52 1.78 -22.35 10.77
C GLY A 52 2.94 -22.94 9.95
N ARG A 53 2.87 -22.91 8.62
CA ARG A 53 3.95 -23.41 7.75
C ARG A 53 5.18 -22.49 7.70
N ILE A 54 4.99 -21.19 7.87
CA ILE A 54 6.04 -20.17 7.74
C ILE A 54 6.76 -19.90 9.08
N PHE A 55 6.06 -19.96 10.21
CA PHE A 55 6.69 -19.86 11.54
C PHE A 55 7.53 -21.11 11.87
N HIS A 56 7.26 -22.24 11.21
CA HIS A 56 7.99 -23.49 11.39
C HIS A 56 9.05 -23.75 10.31
N THR A 57 9.29 -22.83 9.37
CA THR A 57 10.47 -22.95 8.48
C THR A 57 11.75 -22.79 9.32
N PRO A 58 12.69 -23.75 9.28
CA PRO A 58 13.77 -23.85 10.24
C PRO A 58 14.86 -22.79 9.98
N ARG A 59 14.71 -21.61 10.60
CA ARG A 59 15.85 -20.79 11.03
C ARG A 59 15.69 -20.27 12.48
N VAL A 60 14.79 -20.89 13.25
CA VAL A 60 14.70 -20.71 14.71
C VAL A 60 15.02 -22.07 15.35
N MET A 61 16.26 -22.55 15.17
CA MET A 61 16.77 -23.73 15.86
C MET A 61 18.19 -23.48 16.39
N SER A 62 18.41 -22.32 17.02
CA SER A 62 19.56 -22.16 17.91
C SER A 62 19.17 -21.77 19.35
N THR A 63 17.96 -21.24 19.54
CA THR A 63 17.40 -20.95 20.86
C THR A 63 16.07 -21.70 21.00
N ASN A 64 15.87 -22.40 22.11
CA ASN A 64 14.60 -23.07 22.46
C ASN A 64 13.48 -22.06 22.84
N GLU A 65 13.56 -20.83 22.37
CA GLU A 65 12.70 -19.72 22.77
C GLU A 65 11.68 -19.42 21.68
N LEU A 66 10.42 -19.29 22.09
CA LEU A 66 9.35 -18.85 21.20
C LEU A 66 9.62 -17.41 20.74
N PRO A 67 9.36 -17.08 19.47
CA PRO A 67 9.53 -15.72 18.97
C PRO A 67 8.63 -14.75 19.74
N GLY A 68 9.17 -13.58 20.09
CA GLY A 68 8.41 -12.53 20.77
C GLY A 68 7.27 -11.96 19.91
N PRO A 69 6.29 -11.26 20.52
CA PRO A 69 5.12 -10.72 19.82
C PRO A 69 5.45 -9.83 18.61
N ASP A 70 6.49 -9.02 18.71
CA ASP A 70 6.92 -8.12 17.63
C ASP A 70 7.44 -8.88 16.41
N VAL A 71 8.17 -9.98 16.63
CA VAL A 71 8.68 -10.84 15.55
C VAL A 71 7.53 -11.55 14.84
N VAL A 72 6.52 -12.00 15.59
CA VAL A 72 5.30 -12.60 15.05
C VAL A 72 4.54 -11.58 14.20
N LYS A 73 4.33 -10.37 14.73
CA LYS A 73 3.66 -9.27 14.04
C LYS A 73 4.36 -8.89 12.73
N ALA A 74 5.66 -8.61 12.79
CA ALA A 74 6.48 -8.29 11.62
C ALA A 74 6.40 -9.41 10.57
N GLY A 75 6.40 -10.66 11.04
CA GLY A 75 6.23 -11.82 10.17
C GLY A 75 4.88 -11.87 9.47
N ARG A 76 3.79 -11.51 10.15
CA ARG A 76 2.43 -11.45 9.59
C ARG A 76 2.28 -10.34 8.58
N GLU A 77 2.77 -9.14 8.90
CA GLU A 77 2.75 -7.97 8.01
C GLU A 77 3.41 -8.26 6.66
N ALA A 78 4.55 -8.96 6.66
CA ALA A 78 5.23 -9.36 5.43
C ALA A 78 4.44 -10.39 4.60
N VAL A 79 3.76 -11.35 5.25
CA VAL A 79 2.92 -12.34 4.58
C VAL A 79 1.71 -11.70 3.93
N LEU A 80 0.98 -10.88 4.69
CA LEU A 80 -0.22 -10.21 4.19
C LEU A 80 0.09 -9.28 3.03
N HIS A 81 1.17 -8.51 3.13
CA HIS A 81 1.60 -7.63 2.05
C HIS A 81 1.97 -8.41 0.77
N ALA A 82 2.63 -9.57 0.90
CA ALA A 82 2.91 -10.45 -0.25
C ALA A 82 1.63 -11.09 -0.83
N MET A 83 0.65 -11.45 0.01
CA MET A 83 -0.65 -11.96 -0.44
C MET A 83 -1.45 -10.88 -1.19
N ALA A 84 -1.50 -9.66 -0.64
CA ALA A 84 -2.09 -8.50 -1.28
C ALA A 84 -1.41 -8.23 -2.64
N ALA A 85 -0.07 -8.20 -2.70
CA ALA A 85 0.68 -8.06 -3.94
C ALA A 85 0.27 -9.12 -4.98
N LYS A 86 0.22 -10.39 -4.58
CA LYS A 86 -0.18 -11.48 -5.47
C LYS A 86 -1.61 -11.28 -5.98
N HIS A 87 -2.54 -10.91 -5.10
CA HIS A 87 -3.93 -10.66 -5.47
C HIS A 87 -4.03 -9.51 -6.47
N THR A 88 -3.48 -8.33 -6.16
CA THR A 88 -3.56 -7.15 -7.03
C THR A 88 -2.91 -7.41 -8.39
N ILE A 89 -1.73 -8.06 -8.43
CA ILE A 89 -1.06 -8.41 -9.69
C ILE A 89 -1.92 -9.39 -10.50
N THR A 90 -2.50 -10.40 -9.85
CA THR A 90 -3.36 -11.38 -10.52
C THR A 90 -4.56 -10.68 -11.15
N GLU A 91 -5.25 -9.83 -10.41
CA GLU A 91 -6.45 -9.15 -10.92
C GLU A 91 -6.13 -8.11 -12.00
N LEU A 92 -5.11 -7.27 -11.80
CA LEU A 92 -4.83 -6.15 -12.71
C LEU A 92 -4.04 -6.57 -13.95
N TYR A 93 -3.03 -7.42 -13.77
CA TYR A 93 -2.12 -7.81 -14.85
C TYR A 93 -2.60 -9.10 -15.54
N LEU A 94 -2.85 -10.17 -14.80
CA LEU A 94 -3.23 -11.47 -15.41
C LEU A 94 -4.68 -11.47 -15.90
N HIS A 95 -5.62 -10.96 -15.10
CA HIS A 95 -7.03 -10.86 -15.48
C HIS A 95 -7.36 -9.56 -16.22
N SER A 96 -6.38 -8.67 -16.43
CA SER A 96 -6.52 -7.40 -17.15
C SER A 96 -7.58 -6.43 -16.56
N LYS A 97 -8.03 -6.61 -15.31
CA LYS A 97 -9.04 -5.77 -14.66
C LYS A 97 -8.49 -4.39 -14.33
N ILE A 98 -9.34 -3.37 -14.33
CA ILE A 98 -8.98 -2.04 -13.81
C ILE A 98 -9.04 -2.10 -12.27
N LEU A 99 -8.21 -1.29 -11.59
CA LEU A 99 -8.26 -1.18 -10.14
C LEU A 99 -9.66 -0.76 -9.71
N SER A 100 -10.22 -1.44 -8.72
CA SER A 100 -11.53 -1.13 -8.12
C SER A 100 -11.43 -1.14 -6.60
N GLU A 101 -12.42 -0.55 -5.93
CA GLU A 101 -12.52 -0.63 -4.47
C GLU A 101 -12.55 -2.08 -4.00
N ASP A 102 -13.32 -2.96 -4.65
CA ASP A 102 -13.38 -4.39 -4.30
C ASP A 102 -11.99 -5.05 -4.27
N ILE A 103 -11.12 -4.72 -5.23
CA ILE A 103 -9.75 -5.26 -5.28
C ILE A 103 -8.91 -4.69 -4.14
N ILE A 104 -9.07 -3.41 -3.81
CA ILE A 104 -8.34 -2.74 -2.72
C ILE A 104 -8.78 -3.32 -1.37
N LEU A 105 -10.09 -3.47 -1.15
CA LEU A 105 -10.65 -4.01 0.09
C LEU A 105 -10.30 -5.49 0.27
N ALA A 106 -10.26 -6.28 -0.81
CA ALA A 106 -9.85 -7.68 -0.77
C ALA A 106 -8.37 -7.90 -0.42
N CYS A 107 -7.53 -6.86 -0.46
CA CYS A 107 -6.11 -6.96 -0.10
C CYS A 107 -5.89 -7.12 1.41
N GLY A 108 -6.81 -6.63 2.23
CA GLY A 108 -6.86 -6.90 3.67
C GLY A 108 -5.50 -6.85 4.40
N ILE A 109 -4.85 -5.69 4.43
CA ILE A 109 -3.57 -5.54 5.13
C ILE A 109 -3.87 -5.21 6.60
N ASP A 110 -3.40 -6.07 7.53
CA ASP A 110 -3.71 -5.96 8.96
C ASP A 110 -3.27 -4.62 9.56
N ALA A 111 -4.06 -4.16 10.54
CA ALA A 111 -3.68 -3.11 11.46
C ALA A 111 -2.60 -3.60 12.43
N SER A 112 -1.55 -2.81 12.63
CA SER A 112 -0.43 -3.08 13.53
C SER A 112 -0.81 -3.28 15.02
N GLN A 113 -2.07 -3.13 15.40
CA GLN A 113 -2.51 -3.02 16.81
C GLN A 113 -3.01 -4.33 17.44
N GLY A 114 -2.72 -5.49 16.86
CA GLY A 114 -3.08 -6.78 17.48
C GLY A 114 -4.58 -7.05 17.56
N VAL A 115 -5.39 -6.29 16.81
CA VAL A 115 -6.82 -6.51 16.65
C VAL A 115 -7.01 -7.64 15.62
N PRO A 116 -7.93 -8.60 15.85
CA PRO A 116 -8.15 -9.70 14.92
C PRO A 116 -8.47 -9.19 13.50
N SER A 117 -7.74 -9.71 12.50
CA SER A 117 -7.88 -9.37 11.08
C SER A 117 -9.35 -9.36 10.60
N ALA A 118 -10.19 -10.25 11.14
CA ALA A 118 -11.59 -10.39 10.79
C ALA A 118 -12.48 -9.17 11.10
N GLU A 119 -12.07 -8.25 11.99
CA GLU A 119 -12.89 -7.08 12.38
C GLU A 119 -12.57 -5.81 11.58
N TYR A 120 -11.37 -5.67 11.01
CA TYR A 120 -10.90 -4.40 10.41
C TYR A 120 -10.22 -4.51 9.05
N SER A 121 -9.79 -5.70 8.65
CA SER A 121 -9.09 -5.91 7.39
C SER A 121 -10.03 -5.68 6.20
N GLY A 122 -9.69 -4.74 5.32
CA GLY A 122 -10.53 -4.38 4.18
C GLY A 122 -11.78 -3.57 4.56
N VAL A 123 -11.73 -2.84 5.68
CA VAL A 123 -12.79 -1.92 6.11
C VAL A 123 -12.20 -0.52 6.25
N TYR A 124 -12.89 0.49 5.70
CA TYR A 124 -12.47 1.88 5.88
C TYR A 124 -12.54 2.29 7.34
N GLN A 125 -11.56 3.07 7.80
CA GLN A 125 -11.57 3.55 9.17
C GLN A 125 -12.79 4.45 9.43
N CYS A 126 -13.43 4.25 10.57
CA CYS A 126 -14.59 5.02 11.00
C CYS A 126 -14.11 6.25 11.79
N ASP A 127 -13.37 7.13 11.13
CA ASP A 127 -13.22 8.50 11.62
C ASP A 127 -14.36 9.36 11.08
N ILE A 128 -14.59 10.50 11.73
CA ILE A 128 -15.76 11.42 11.63
C ILE A 128 -16.07 11.90 10.18
N HIS A 129 -15.25 11.51 9.21
CA HIS A 129 -15.43 11.78 7.80
C HIS A 129 -16.21 10.66 7.10
N THR A 130 -17.52 10.87 6.93
CA THR A 130 -18.35 10.24 5.88
C THR A 130 -17.79 10.40 4.44
N LEU A 131 -16.65 11.08 4.30
CA LEU A 131 -15.95 11.38 3.05
C LEU A 131 -15.03 10.25 2.57
N ILE A 132 -14.53 9.32 3.41
CA ILE A 132 -13.58 8.30 2.93
C ILE A 132 -14.17 7.42 1.81
N PRO A 133 -15.35 6.78 1.98
CA PRO A 133 -15.94 5.99 0.89
C PRO A 133 -16.17 6.82 -0.37
N TYR A 134 -16.58 8.09 -0.20
CA TYR A 134 -16.80 9.01 -1.32
C TYR A 134 -15.49 9.37 -2.03
N ALA A 135 -14.43 9.68 -1.28
CA ALA A 135 -13.12 10.02 -1.82
C ALA A 135 -12.46 8.83 -2.53
N MET A 136 -12.60 7.63 -1.99
CA MET A 136 -12.15 6.39 -2.63
C MET A 136 -12.89 6.14 -3.95
N LYS A 137 -14.22 6.27 -3.96
CA LYS A 137 -15.03 6.15 -5.18
C LYS A 137 -14.65 7.19 -6.23
N ASN A 138 -14.41 8.42 -5.81
CA ASN A 138 -13.95 9.49 -6.69
C ASN A 138 -12.56 9.19 -7.26
N MET A 139 -11.62 8.72 -6.43
CA MET A 139 -10.28 8.32 -6.89
C MET A 139 -10.36 7.24 -7.98
N ILE A 140 -11.18 6.20 -7.79
CA ILE A 140 -11.38 5.14 -8.79
C ILE A 140 -12.00 5.70 -10.06
N THR A 141 -13.03 6.54 -9.94
CA THR A 141 -13.69 7.18 -11.08
C THR A 141 -12.70 8.06 -11.87
N SER A 142 -11.88 8.85 -11.19
CA SER A 142 -10.84 9.65 -11.82
C SER A 142 -9.80 8.77 -12.53
N LEU A 143 -9.39 7.65 -11.93
CA LEU A 143 -8.44 6.71 -12.56
C LEU A 143 -8.99 6.17 -13.88
N GLU A 144 -10.26 5.75 -13.88
CA GLU A 144 -10.92 5.28 -15.10
C GLU A 144 -10.99 6.36 -16.18
N GLN A 145 -11.27 7.61 -15.80
CA GLN A 145 -11.30 8.75 -16.70
C GLN A 145 -9.92 9.07 -17.29
N ASP A 146 -8.88 9.11 -16.46
CA ASP A 146 -7.50 9.36 -16.91
C ASP A 146 -7.02 8.25 -17.87
N ILE A 147 -7.32 6.98 -17.57
CA ILE A 147 -7.04 5.85 -18.46
C ILE A 147 -7.79 6.00 -19.78
N ALA A 148 -9.07 6.35 -19.74
CA ALA A 148 -9.88 6.53 -20.95
C ALA A 148 -9.37 7.68 -21.82
N ALA A 149 -9.03 8.82 -21.20
CA ALA A 149 -8.47 9.98 -21.87
C ALA A 149 -7.13 9.63 -22.54
N ALA A 150 -6.21 9.01 -21.80
CA ALA A 150 -4.92 8.56 -22.31
C ALA A 150 -5.05 7.58 -23.49
N ARG A 151 -6.02 6.67 -23.44
CA ARG A 151 -6.34 5.75 -24.55
C ARG A 151 -6.89 6.47 -25.77
N ALA A 152 -7.76 7.46 -25.58
CA ALA A 152 -8.35 8.23 -26.68
C ALA A 152 -7.28 8.99 -27.48
N VAL A 153 -6.24 9.49 -26.81
CA VAL A 153 -5.11 10.18 -27.44
C VAL A 153 -3.90 9.27 -27.74
N GLN A 154 -4.01 7.97 -27.45
CA GLN A 154 -2.94 6.97 -27.58
C GLN A 154 -1.61 7.37 -26.91
N ARG A 155 -1.70 8.08 -25.79
CA ARG A 155 -0.55 8.59 -25.04
C ARG A 155 -0.83 8.42 -23.55
N MET A 156 -0.10 7.51 -22.92
CA MET A 156 -0.16 7.25 -21.48
C MET A 156 1.25 7.34 -20.91
N ASP A 157 1.44 8.15 -19.87
CA ASP A 157 2.62 8.06 -19.02
C ASP A 157 2.28 7.16 -17.82
N PRO A 158 2.75 5.90 -17.79
CA PRO A 158 2.41 4.99 -16.71
C PRO A 158 3.07 5.37 -15.38
N ILE A 159 4.19 6.11 -15.40
CA ILE A 159 4.87 6.56 -14.19
C ILE A 159 4.06 7.68 -13.55
N GLU A 160 3.63 8.67 -14.34
CA GLU A 160 2.74 9.74 -13.88
C GLU A 160 1.45 9.18 -13.30
N LEU A 161 0.78 8.27 -14.03
CA LEU A 161 -0.47 7.65 -13.59
C LEU A 161 -0.27 6.91 -12.25
N ALA A 162 0.75 6.07 -12.16
CA ALA A 162 1.01 5.30 -10.95
C ALA A 162 1.39 6.17 -9.74
N ALA A 163 2.20 7.21 -9.95
CA ALA A 163 2.59 8.14 -8.90
C ALA A 163 1.39 8.97 -8.40
N LYS A 164 0.55 9.48 -9.32
CA LYS A 164 -0.66 10.24 -9.00
C LYS A 164 -1.61 9.44 -8.10
N TYR A 165 -1.93 8.21 -8.48
CA TYR A 165 -2.90 7.41 -7.72
C TYR A 165 -2.32 6.77 -6.45
N CYS A 166 -1.01 6.55 -6.37
CA CYS A 166 -0.34 6.24 -5.11
C CYS A 166 -0.49 7.40 -4.12
N HIS A 167 -0.22 8.62 -4.58
CA HIS A 167 -0.24 9.83 -3.76
C HIS A 167 -1.65 10.18 -3.29
N ILE A 168 -2.63 10.18 -4.20
CA ILE A 168 -4.04 10.41 -3.85
C ILE A 168 -4.52 9.38 -2.83
N PHE A 169 -4.22 8.09 -3.02
CA PHE A 169 -4.63 7.05 -2.08
C PHE A 169 -4.06 7.27 -0.67
N VAL A 170 -2.76 7.57 -0.56
CA VAL A 170 -2.11 7.81 0.74
C VAL A 170 -2.68 9.03 1.44
N ASN A 171 -3.06 10.08 0.70
CA ASN A 171 -3.69 11.29 1.25
C ASN A 171 -5.17 11.11 1.61
N ILE A 172 -5.90 10.16 0.99
CA ILE A 172 -7.23 9.76 1.47
C ILE A 172 -7.10 9.03 2.82
N HIS A 173 -6.03 8.27 2.99
CA HIS A 173 -5.74 7.50 4.21
C HIS A 173 -6.93 6.61 4.66
N PRO A 174 -7.43 5.71 3.77
CA PRO A 174 -8.71 5.06 3.99
C PRO A 174 -8.71 3.99 5.09
N PHE A 175 -7.56 3.41 5.43
CA PHE A 175 -7.43 2.35 6.43
C PHE A 175 -6.85 2.89 7.73
N LEU A 176 -7.03 2.15 8.83
CA LEU A 176 -6.40 2.48 10.12
C LEU A 176 -4.86 2.42 10.05
N ASP A 177 -4.34 1.54 9.19
CA ASP A 177 -2.91 1.33 9.02
C ASP A 177 -2.61 0.78 7.61
N ALA A 178 -1.33 0.68 7.27
CA ALA A 178 -0.81 0.12 6.04
C ALA A 178 -1.17 0.90 4.76
N ASN A 179 -1.66 2.14 4.89
CA ASN A 179 -1.95 3.02 3.75
C ASN A 179 -0.72 3.24 2.86
N GLY A 180 0.47 3.38 3.46
CA GLY A 180 1.74 3.49 2.72
C GLY A 180 2.04 2.24 1.88
N ARG A 181 1.97 1.05 2.49
CA ARG A 181 2.15 -0.25 1.80
C ARG A 181 1.12 -0.44 0.68
N MET A 182 -0.14 -0.16 0.95
CA MET A 182 -1.20 -0.29 -0.06
C MET A 182 -1.03 0.74 -1.20
N GLY A 183 -0.63 1.97 -0.91
CA GLY A 183 -0.29 2.96 -1.94
C GLY A 183 0.84 2.48 -2.86
N ARG A 184 1.90 1.90 -2.28
CA ARG A 184 3.01 1.32 -3.06
C ARG A 184 2.63 0.06 -3.84
N LEU A 185 1.64 -0.71 -3.37
CA LEU A 185 1.03 -1.80 -4.14
C LEU A 185 0.22 -1.29 -5.33
N ILE A 186 -0.60 -0.26 -5.14
CA ILE A 186 -1.35 0.41 -6.22
C ILE A 186 -0.38 0.92 -7.28
N LEU A 187 0.69 1.60 -6.85
CA LEU A 187 1.75 2.09 -7.72
C LEU A 187 2.33 0.96 -8.58
N ASN A 188 2.79 -0.13 -7.93
CA ASN A 188 3.42 -1.24 -8.65
C ASN A 188 2.44 -2.01 -9.54
N ALA A 189 1.18 -2.13 -9.16
CA ALA A 189 0.19 -2.81 -9.98
C ALA A 189 -0.14 -2.01 -11.24
N LEU A 190 -0.22 -0.68 -11.15
CA LEU A 190 -0.39 0.21 -12.30
C LEU A 190 0.85 0.19 -13.21
N LEU A 191 2.05 0.29 -12.65
CA LEU A 191 3.29 0.17 -13.43
C LEU A 191 3.42 -1.17 -14.13
N LEU A 192 3.08 -2.27 -13.46
CA LEU A 192 3.15 -3.59 -14.08
C LEU A 192 2.12 -3.71 -15.21
N LYS A 193 0.89 -3.23 -15.00
CA LYS A 193 -0.18 -3.26 -15.99
C LYS A 193 0.14 -2.43 -17.24
N TYR A 194 0.67 -1.23 -17.08
CA TYR A 194 0.79 -0.27 -18.18
C TYR A 194 2.22 -0.09 -18.70
N ALA A 195 3.25 -0.49 -17.94
CA ALA A 195 4.66 -0.42 -18.34
C ALA A 195 5.39 -1.78 -18.35
N GLY A 196 4.80 -2.84 -17.79
CA GLY A 196 5.49 -4.13 -17.62
C GLY A 196 6.68 -4.05 -16.66
N ARG A 197 6.65 -3.12 -15.71
CA ARG A 197 7.74 -2.87 -14.75
C ARG A 197 7.25 -3.01 -13.31
N VAL A 198 8.14 -3.52 -12.46
CA VAL A 198 8.01 -3.53 -11.00
C VAL A 198 9.16 -2.71 -10.46
N ILE A 199 8.89 -1.86 -9.47
CA ILE A 199 9.89 -1.06 -8.79
C ILE A 199 9.97 -1.46 -7.32
N CYS A 200 11.19 -1.54 -6.80
CA CYS A 200 11.46 -1.85 -5.41
C CYS A 200 11.80 -0.53 -4.71
N LEU A 201 10.85 0.03 -3.96
CA LEU A 201 11.07 1.24 -3.19
C LEU A 201 11.45 0.86 -1.75
N GLY A 202 12.50 1.47 -1.23
CA GLY A 202 13.02 1.27 0.13
C GLY A 202 13.77 -0.04 0.35
N ASP A 203 14.29 -0.67 -0.71
CA ASP A 203 15.09 -1.89 -0.61
C ASP A 203 16.51 -1.64 -0.06
N ASP A 204 16.96 -0.40 -0.09
CA ASP A 204 18.12 0.11 0.65
C ASP A 204 17.80 1.40 1.43
N ASP A 205 18.70 1.77 2.34
CA ASP A 205 18.51 2.90 3.26
C ASP A 205 18.44 4.26 2.51
N ASP A 206 19.27 4.47 1.48
CA ASP A 206 19.29 5.72 0.72
C ASP A 206 18.00 5.88 -0.10
N ASN A 207 17.55 4.80 -0.75
CA ASN A 207 16.30 4.76 -1.49
C ASN A 207 15.10 5.00 -0.57
N ARG A 208 15.11 4.38 0.61
CA ARG A 208 14.07 4.58 1.63
C ARG A 208 14.00 6.04 2.07
N ASP A 209 15.13 6.62 2.44
CA ASP A 209 15.18 7.99 2.95
C ASP A 209 14.80 9.00 1.86
N LEU A 210 15.19 8.74 0.61
CA LEU A 210 14.77 9.54 -0.54
C LEU A 210 13.26 9.46 -0.78
N TYR A 211 12.70 8.25 -0.83
CA TYR A 211 11.26 8.04 -1.02
C TYR A 211 10.45 8.75 0.08
N THR A 212 10.80 8.52 1.34
CA THR A 212 10.10 9.12 2.50
C THR A 212 10.13 10.64 2.44
N ARG A 213 11.27 11.23 2.07
CA ARG A 213 11.42 12.68 1.91
C ARG A 213 10.54 13.23 0.78
N ILE A 214 10.52 12.56 -0.37
CA ILE A 214 9.71 12.98 -1.52
C ILE A 214 8.22 12.88 -1.18
N ALA A 215 7.78 11.76 -0.61
CA ALA A 215 6.39 11.55 -0.21
C ALA A 215 5.95 12.60 0.82
N HIS A 216 6.75 12.84 1.86
CA HIS A 216 6.48 13.87 2.86
C HIS A 216 6.41 15.27 2.23
N SER A 217 7.36 15.63 1.38
CA SER A 217 7.36 16.94 0.71
C SER A 217 6.15 17.15 -0.19
N ALA A 218 5.66 16.11 -0.85
CA ALA A 218 4.47 16.20 -1.69
C ALA A 218 3.21 16.43 -0.84
N CYS A 219 3.06 15.68 0.27
CA CYS A 219 1.96 15.88 1.22
C CYS A 219 1.95 17.31 1.80
N CYS A 220 3.10 17.86 2.19
CA CYS A 220 3.18 19.23 2.73
C CYS A 220 2.78 20.29 1.69
N ARG A 221 3.23 20.16 0.44
CA ARG A 221 2.90 21.14 -0.61
C ARG A 221 1.40 21.20 -0.89
N GLU A 222 0.71 20.07 -0.90
CA GLU A 222 -0.74 20.05 -1.06
C GLU A 222 -1.49 20.66 0.13
N ALA A 223 -0.95 20.53 1.35
CA ALA A 223 -1.52 21.21 2.51
C ALA A 223 -1.37 22.73 2.39
N ASP A 224 -0.16 23.21 2.04
CA ASP A 224 0.12 24.63 1.83
C ASP A 224 -0.77 25.24 0.73
N GLU A 225 -1.01 24.51 -0.37
CA GLU A 225 -1.87 24.96 -1.47
C GLU A 225 -3.36 25.04 -1.07
N ARG A 226 -3.83 24.15 -0.20
CA ARG A 226 -5.20 24.18 0.33
C ARG A 226 -5.39 25.35 1.28
N ASP A 227 -4.43 25.59 2.16
CA ASP A 227 -4.47 26.67 3.15
C ASP A 227 -4.29 28.06 2.48
N GLY A 228 -3.52 28.13 1.39
CA GLY A 228 -3.33 29.35 0.60
C GLY A 228 -4.56 29.84 -0.16
N PHE A 229 -5.58 28.99 -0.35
CA PHE A 229 -6.82 29.36 -1.05
C PHE A 229 -7.87 30.01 -0.13
N GLU A 230 -7.77 29.84 1.20
CA GLU A 230 -8.64 30.51 2.19
C GLU A 230 -8.21 31.97 2.48
N GLY A 231 -7.15 32.46 1.83
CA GLY A 231 -6.56 33.80 2.08
C GLY A 231 -6.97 34.92 1.12
N VAL A 232 -7.89 34.69 0.17
CA VAL A 232 -8.34 35.72 -0.78
C VAL A 232 -9.86 35.88 -0.71
N ASP A 233 -10.32 36.53 0.36
CA ASP A 233 -11.62 37.20 0.35
C ASP A 233 -11.41 38.72 0.43
N ASP A 234 -11.77 39.37 -0.67
CA ASP A 234 -11.86 40.81 -0.82
C ASP A 234 -12.88 41.39 0.16
N ASN A 235 -12.37 42.26 1.04
CA ASN A 235 -13.03 43.35 1.74
C ASN A 235 -14.55 43.56 1.47
N CYS A 236 -15.40 43.05 2.37
CA CYS A 236 -16.70 43.66 2.66
C CYS A 236 -17.13 43.43 4.13
N GLY A 237 -16.94 44.45 4.97
CA GLY A 237 -17.85 44.74 6.09
C GLY A 237 -17.61 44.06 7.45
N GLN A 238 -16.87 44.77 8.32
CA GLN A 238 -17.09 44.94 9.77
C GLN A 238 -17.32 43.73 10.71
N SER A 239 -16.33 43.54 11.62
CA SER A 239 -16.44 43.13 13.04
C SER A 239 -16.97 41.71 13.34
N THR A 240 -16.46 40.88 14.25
CA THR A 240 -15.71 41.08 15.50
C THR A 240 -14.87 39.83 15.81
N THR A 241 -13.84 40.06 16.62
CA THR A 241 -12.93 39.15 17.34
C THR A 241 -13.56 37.90 17.98
N ALA A 242 -12.87 36.75 17.89
CA ALA A 242 -12.51 35.92 19.06
C ALA A 242 -11.47 34.84 18.67
N GLY A 243 -10.29 34.90 19.29
CA GLY A 243 -9.23 33.91 19.13
C GLY A 243 -9.39 32.72 20.07
N TRP A 244 -8.69 31.63 19.75
CA TRP A 244 -8.50 30.50 20.64
C TRP A 244 -7.02 30.16 20.75
N GLN A 245 -6.44 30.60 21.86
CA GLN A 245 -5.31 29.93 22.51
C GLN A 245 -5.88 28.87 23.45
N ALA A 246 -5.41 27.63 23.29
CA ALA A 246 -4.99 26.67 24.33
C ALA A 246 -4.99 25.26 23.75
#